data_AF-A0A958JBT8-F1
#
_entry.id   AF-A0A958JBT8-F1
#
_cell.length_a   1.000
_cell.length_b   1.000
_cell.length_c   1.000
_cell.angle_alpha   90.00
_cell.angle_beta   90.00
_cell.angle_gamma   90.00
#
_symmetry.space_group_name_H-M   'P 1'
#
loop_
_entity.id
_entity.type
_entity.pdbx_description
1 polymer ?
#
loop_
_entity_poly.entity_id
_entity_poly.type
_entity_poly.pdbx_seq_one_letter_code
_entity_poly.pdbx_strand_id
1 'polypeptide(L)'
;MKDKLGIAKTIGIDTNAFIEVFERPIVNAKGSLSGLSFAVKDNIAIKDKKLSFGTSPSNSKKMPVSASIIEKLLALGAECIGRTNLDEYALNFTGSNPYFGTIGNPKYPNFTVLGS
;
A
#
# COMPACT_ATOMS: atom_id res chain seq x y z
N MET A 1 5.87 7.29 20.42
CA MET A 1 5.61 6.43 19.23
C MET A 1 5.67 7.35 18.02
N LYS A 2 6.54 7.10 17.03
CA LYS A 2 6.72 8.01 15.88
C LYS A 2 5.41 8.12 15.08
N ASP A 3 5.14 9.29 14.49
CA ASP A 3 4.00 9.51 13.61
C ASP A 3 4.15 8.70 12.31
N LYS A 4 3.75 7.42 12.36
CA LYS A 4 3.83 6.47 11.26
C LYS A 4 3.05 6.91 10.01
N LEU A 5 1.91 7.60 10.18
CA LEU A 5 1.12 8.08 9.05
C LEU A 5 1.76 9.32 8.43
N GLY A 6 2.30 10.23 9.25
CA GLY A 6 3.10 11.35 8.77
C GLY A 6 4.30 10.89 7.95
N ILE A 7 5.07 9.92 8.49
CA ILE A 7 6.22 9.33 7.77
C ILE A 7 5.78 8.70 6.45
N ALA A 8 4.69 7.92 6.44
CA ALA A 8 4.20 7.29 5.22
C ALA A 8 3.73 8.30 4.17
N LYS A 9 3.11 9.41 4.60
CA LYS A 9 2.72 10.52 3.72
C LYS A 9 3.95 11.21 3.12
N THR A 10 4.98 11.48 3.91
CA THR A 10 6.24 12.04 3.42
C THR A 10 6.87 11.12 2.37
N ILE A 11 6.97 9.81 2.64
CA ILE A 11 7.46 8.83 1.67
C ILE A 11 6.59 8.85 0.39
N GLY A 12 5.26 8.89 0.52
CA GLY A 12 4.35 8.98 -0.61
C GLY A 12 4.59 10.22 -1.48
N ILE A 13 4.82 11.37 -0.86
CA ILE A 13 5.14 12.63 -1.56
C ILE A 13 6.49 12.52 -2.27
N ASP A 14 7.50 11.97 -1.61
CA ASP A 14 8.88 11.94 -2.11
C ASP A 14 9.09 10.90 -3.22
N THR A 15 8.38 9.77 -3.15
CA THR A 15 8.66 8.61 -4.01
C THR A 15 7.47 8.10 -4.81
N ASN A 16 6.26 8.60 -4.56
CA ASN A 16 5.03 8.09 -5.16
C ASN A 16 4.77 6.59 -4.87
N ALA A 17 5.28 6.08 -3.74
CA ALA A 17 5.15 4.66 -3.36
C ALA A 17 3.74 4.28 -2.87
N PHE A 18 2.91 5.25 -2.51
CA PHE A 18 1.55 5.02 -2.00
C PHE A 18 0.50 5.54 -2.97
N ILE A 19 -0.51 4.72 -3.27
CA ILE A 19 -1.73 5.20 -3.90
C ILE A 19 -2.65 5.84 -2.85
N GLU A 20 -2.66 5.27 -1.64
CA GLU A 20 -3.42 5.82 -0.51
C GLU A 20 -2.68 5.51 0.79
N VAL A 21 -2.45 6.54 1.60
CA VAL A 21 -2.17 6.39 3.04
C VAL A 21 -3.49 6.60 3.76
N PHE A 22 -3.89 5.65 4.61
CA PHE A 22 -5.17 5.72 5.30
C PHE A 22 -5.18 6.82 6.36
N GLU A 23 -6.35 7.44 6.56
CA GLU A 23 -6.55 8.42 7.64
C GLU A 23 -6.31 7.82 9.03
N ARG A 24 -6.70 6.55 9.19
CA ARG A 24 -6.51 5.77 10.40
C ARG A 24 -5.98 4.38 10.02
N PRO A 25 -5.00 3.82 10.75
CA PRO A 25 -4.56 2.47 10.48
C PRO A 25 -5.68 1.46 10.75
N ILE A 26 -5.71 0.39 9.97
CA ILE A 26 -6.62 -0.75 10.19
C ILE A 26 -5.91 -1.74 11.11
N VAL A 27 -6.59 -2.19 12.17
CA VAL A 27 -6.11 -3.21 13.12
C VAL A 27 -7.33 -3.87 13.78
N ASN A 28 -7.25 -5.18 14.03
CA ASN A 28 -8.38 -5.95 14.57
C ASN A 28 -8.17 -6.45 16.01
N ALA A 29 -6.92 -6.57 16.46
CA ALA A 29 -6.60 -7.10 17.79
C ALA A 29 -5.26 -6.55 18.31
N LYS A 30 -4.90 -6.93 19.55
CA LYS A 30 -3.53 -6.84 20.06
C LYS A 30 -2.87 -8.21 19.95
N GLY A 31 -1.55 -8.25 19.74
CA GLY A 31 -0.82 -9.49 19.57
C GLY A 31 0.68 -9.29 19.42
N SER A 32 1.37 -10.32 18.93
CA SER A 32 2.83 -10.34 18.80
C SER A 32 3.40 -9.29 17.84
N LEU A 33 2.58 -8.70 16.97
CA LEU A 33 2.96 -7.64 16.04
C LEU A 33 2.44 -6.25 16.46
N SER A 34 1.91 -6.11 17.68
CA SER A 34 1.43 -4.83 18.17
C SER A 34 2.52 -3.75 18.17
N GLY A 35 2.17 -2.58 17.64
CA GLY A 35 3.08 -1.44 17.47
C GLY A 35 3.88 -1.48 16.15
N LEU A 36 3.75 -2.54 15.36
CA LEU A 36 4.30 -2.61 14.01
C LEU A 36 3.26 -2.18 12.97
N SER A 37 3.74 -1.65 11.86
CA SER A 37 2.89 -1.19 10.75
C SER A 37 3.34 -1.78 9.43
N PHE A 38 2.39 -1.96 8.52
CA PHE A 38 2.65 -2.46 7.17
C PHE A 38 1.79 -1.75 6.13
N ALA A 39 2.29 -1.69 4.90
CA ALA A 39 1.52 -1.26 3.74
C ALA A 39 1.27 -2.46 2.82
N VAL A 40 0.25 -2.36 1.97
CA VAL A 40 -0.24 -3.49 1.18
C VAL A 40 -0.18 -3.16 -0.30
N LYS A 41 0.43 -4.04 -1.10
CA LYS A 41 0.42 -3.89 -2.55
C LYS A 41 -1.02 -3.84 -3.09
N ASP A 42 -1.32 -2.88 -3.96
CA ASP A 42 -2.65 -2.68 -4.53
C ASP A 42 -3.02 -3.71 -5.63
N ASN A 43 -2.75 -4.97 -5.33
CA ASN A 43 -3.35 -6.14 -5.95
C ASN A 43 -3.77 -7.17 -4.87
N ILE A 44 -3.70 -6.79 -3.58
CA ILE A 44 -4.11 -7.58 -2.43
C ILE A 44 -5.33 -6.92 -1.78
N ALA A 45 -6.43 -7.67 -1.69
CA ALA A 45 -7.69 -7.15 -1.17
C ALA A 45 -7.63 -6.81 0.33
N ILE A 46 -8.21 -5.66 0.70
CA ILE A 46 -8.48 -5.26 2.08
C ILE A 46 -9.96 -4.93 2.17
N LYS A 47 -10.67 -5.54 3.12
CA LYS A 47 -12.09 -5.30 3.32
C LYS A 47 -12.38 -3.80 3.45
N ASP A 48 -13.46 -3.37 2.80
CA ASP A 48 -13.94 -1.99 2.79
C ASP A 48 -13.00 -0.94 2.17
N LYS A 49 -11.89 -1.36 1.56
CA LYS A 49 -10.97 -0.47 0.82
C LYS A 49 -11.06 -0.71 -0.68
N LYS A 50 -10.64 0.29 -1.45
CA LYS A 50 -10.51 0.19 -2.91
C LYS A 50 -9.36 -0.76 -3.27
N LEU A 51 -9.53 -1.47 -4.35
CA LEU A 51 -8.53 -2.29 -5.04
C LEU A 51 -8.54 -1.90 -6.52
N SER A 52 -7.40 -1.47 -7.05
CA SER A 52 -7.28 -0.94 -8.42
C SER A 52 -6.49 -1.86 -9.35
N PHE A 53 -5.65 -2.76 -8.83
CA PHE A 53 -4.70 -3.54 -9.62
C PHE A 53 -3.73 -2.66 -10.44
N GLY A 54 -3.47 -1.43 -10.02
CA GLY A 54 -2.66 -0.48 -10.79
C GLY A 54 -3.33 -0.02 -12.09
N THR A 55 -4.65 -0.21 -12.24
CA THR A 55 -5.42 0.26 -13.39
C THR A 55 -6.03 1.63 -13.12
N SER A 56 -6.78 2.17 -14.09
CA SER A 56 -7.51 3.44 -13.90
C SER A 56 -8.27 3.50 -12.56
N PRO A 57 -8.13 4.59 -11.77
CA PRO A 57 -8.87 4.78 -10.53
C PRO A 57 -10.39 4.63 -10.67
N SER A 58 -10.94 4.91 -11.86
CA SER A 58 -12.37 4.71 -12.17
C SER A 58 -12.81 3.25 -12.11
N ASN A 59 -11.88 2.32 -12.33
CA ASN A 59 -12.14 0.87 -12.32
C ASN A 59 -11.97 0.25 -10.92
N SER A 60 -11.53 1.04 -9.94
CA SER A 60 -11.27 0.56 -8.59
C SER A 60 -12.55 0.08 -7.91
N LYS A 61 -12.50 -1.09 -7.29
CA LYS A 61 -13.65 -1.69 -6.58
C LYS A 61 -13.41 -1.73 -5.08
N LYS A 62 -14.46 -1.45 -4.30
CA LYS A 62 -14.45 -1.64 -2.85
C LYS A 62 -14.58 -3.14 -2.57
N MET A 63 -13.63 -3.70 -1.82
CA MET A 63 -13.58 -5.15 -1.60
C MET A 63 -14.48 -5.61 -0.44
N PRO A 64 -15.23 -6.71 -0.59
CA PRO A 64 -16.14 -7.20 0.45
C PRO A 64 -15.41 -7.94 1.59
N VAL A 65 -14.21 -8.46 1.31
CA VAL A 65 -13.38 -9.23 2.24
C VAL A 65 -11.91 -8.91 2.03
N SER A 66 -11.08 -9.08 3.06
CA SER A 66 -9.63 -8.98 2.92
C SER A 66 -9.03 -10.32 2.48
N ALA A 67 -7.85 -10.27 1.89
CA ALA A 67 -7.04 -11.47 1.66
C ALA A 67 -6.62 -12.11 3.00
N SER A 68 -6.44 -13.43 3.00
CA SER A 68 -6.15 -14.20 4.23
C SER A 68 -4.90 -13.72 4.98
N ILE A 69 -3.87 -13.28 4.26
CA ILE A 69 -2.64 -12.73 4.88
C ILE A 69 -2.91 -11.43 5.62
N ILE A 70 -3.81 -10.59 5.11
CA ILE A 70 -4.19 -9.33 5.76
C ILE A 70 -4.90 -9.63 7.07
N GLU A 71 -5.90 -10.52 7.05
CA GLU A 71 -6.62 -10.91 8.28
C GLU A 71 -5.66 -11.48 9.35
N LYS A 72 -4.68 -12.29 8.95
CA LYS A 72 -3.66 -12.83 9.86
C LYS A 72 -2.79 -11.73 10.50
N LEU A 73 -2.30 -10.78 9.71
CA LEU A 73 -1.48 -9.68 10.21
C LEU A 73 -2.28 -8.78 11.17
N LEU A 74 -3.52 -8.44 10.81
CA LEU A 74 -4.41 -7.64 11.66
C LEU A 74 -4.77 -8.34 12.97
N ALA A 75 -4.98 -9.67 12.94
CA ALA A 75 -5.26 -10.49 14.12
C ALA A 75 -4.05 -10.63 15.06
N LEU A 76 -2.82 -10.55 14.54
CA LEU A 76 -1.60 -10.46 15.34
C LEU A 76 -1.30 -9.04 15.83
N GLY A 77 -2.16 -8.07 15.50
CA GLY A 77 -2.10 -6.70 15.95
C GLY A 77 -1.17 -5.78 15.17
N ALA A 78 -0.74 -6.18 13.98
CA ALA A 78 -0.07 -5.28 13.05
C ALA A 78 -1.07 -4.28 12.46
N GLU A 79 -0.62 -3.07 12.20
CA GLU A 79 -1.47 -1.99 11.70
C GLU A 79 -1.25 -1.76 10.20
N CYS A 80 -2.31 -1.92 9.40
CA CYS A 80 -2.26 -1.60 7.98
C CYS A 80 -2.42 -0.08 7.78
N ILE A 81 -1.41 0.58 7.22
CA ILE A 81 -1.36 2.04 7.11
C ILE A 81 -1.74 2.57 5.73
N GLY A 82 -1.82 1.72 4.71
CA GLY A 82 -2.14 2.16 3.37
C GLY A 82 -1.89 1.08 2.31
N ARG A 83 -2.08 1.50 1.07
CA ARG A 83 -1.94 0.68 -0.14
C ARG A 83 -0.89 1.28 -1.06
N THR A 84 0.05 0.45 -1.50
CA THR A 84 1.20 0.87 -2.30
C THR A 84 0.90 0.80 -3.80
N ASN A 85 1.61 1.63 -4.54
CA ASN A 85 1.60 1.63 -5.99
C ASN A 85 2.29 0.37 -6.55
N LEU A 86 2.03 0.07 -7.81
CA LEU A 86 2.50 -1.11 -8.55
C LEU A 86 2.31 -0.87 -10.05
N ASP A 87 3.00 -1.63 -10.89
CA ASP A 87 2.71 -1.67 -12.32
C ASP A 87 1.33 -2.31 -12.58
N GLU A 88 0.66 -1.87 -13.65
CA GLU A 88 -0.68 -2.32 -13.99
C GLU A 88 -0.76 -3.86 -14.08
N TYR A 89 -1.73 -4.42 -13.37
CA TYR A 89 -1.96 -5.86 -13.17
C TYR A 89 -0.77 -6.65 -12.62
N ALA A 90 0.27 -5.98 -12.12
CA ALA A 90 1.54 -6.60 -11.79
C ALA A 90 2.22 -7.31 -12.99
N LEU A 91 2.02 -6.81 -14.22
CA LEU A 91 2.49 -7.43 -15.47
C LEU A 91 3.75 -6.77 -16.05
N ASN A 92 4.36 -5.83 -15.34
CA ASN A 92 5.59 -5.16 -15.75
C ASN A 92 6.64 -5.23 -14.62
N PHE A 93 7.84 -4.76 -14.89
CA PHE A 93 9.00 -4.82 -14.00
C PHE A 93 9.66 -3.46 -13.79
N THR A 94 9.02 -2.37 -14.24
CA THR A 94 9.65 -1.04 -14.29
C THR A 94 9.37 -0.19 -13.06
N GLY A 95 8.36 -0.50 -12.25
CA GLY A 95 7.89 0.41 -11.21
C GLY A 95 7.19 1.64 -11.78
N SER A 96 6.63 1.51 -13.00
CA SER A 96 6.00 2.62 -13.72
C SER A 96 4.53 2.33 -13.98
N ASN A 97 3.66 3.21 -13.48
CA ASN A 97 2.22 3.07 -13.64
C ASN A 97 1.65 4.23 -14.48
N PRO A 98 0.87 3.97 -15.55
CA PRO A 98 0.31 5.03 -16.40
C PRO A 98 -0.79 5.87 -15.72
N TYR A 99 -1.41 5.37 -14.65
CA TYR A 99 -2.50 6.05 -13.94
C TYR A 99 -2.06 6.67 -12.61
N PHE A 100 -1.13 6.02 -11.92
CA PHE A 100 -0.63 6.44 -10.62
C PHE A 100 0.77 7.05 -10.67
N GLY A 101 1.45 6.99 -11.82
CA GLY A 101 2.80 7.53 -12.01
C GLY A 101 3.91 6.54 -11.65
N THR A 102 5.14 6.94 -11.99
CA THR A 102 6.36 6.19 -11.69
C THR A 102 6.73 6.26 -10.22
N ILE A 103 7.23 5.16 -9.67
CA ILE A 103 7.68 5.05 -8.28
C ILE A 103 9.19 5.29 -8.23
N GLY A 104 9.60 6.35 -7.55
CA GLY A 104 10.99 6.77 -7.43
C GLY A 104 11.76 5.95 -6.39
N ASN A 105 13.03 5.65 -6.67
CA ASN A 105 13.89 4.96 -5.72
C ASN A 105 14.41 5.95 -4.66
N PRO A 106 14.08 5.77 -3.36
CA PRO A 106 14.44 6.73 -2.31
C PRO A 106 15.96 6.86 -2.11
N LYS A 107 16.73 5.83 -2.50
CA LYS A 107 18.19 5.86 -2.40
C LYS A 107 18.84 6.46 -3.65
N TYR A 108 18.18 6.34 -4.80
CA TYR A 108 18.69 6.77 -6.09
C TYR A 108 17.62 7.57 -6.85
N PRO A 109 17.47 8.88 -6.59
CA PRO A 109 16.30 9.67 -7.03
C PRO A 109 16.01 9.68 -8.53
N ASN A 110 16.99 9.35 -9.38
CA ASN A 110 16.85 9.29 -10.84
C ASN A 110 16.53 7.88 -11.38
N PHE A 111 16.28 6.92 -10.49
CA PHE A 111 15.98 5.54 -10.83
C PHE A 111 14.60 5.16 -10.31
N THR A 112 13.96 4.22 -10.99
CA THR A 112 12.74 3.61 -10.47
C THR A 112 13.08 2.55 -9.42
N VAL A 113 12.07 2.13 -8.66
CA VAL A 113 12.18 0.97 -7.75
C VAL A 113 12.10 -0.38 -8.46
N LEU A 114 11.87 -0.37 -9.79
CA LEU A 114 11.51 -1.55 -10.57
C LEU A 114 10.21 -2.21 -10.06
N GLY A 115 9.97 -3.43 -10.53
CA GLY A 115 9.00 -4.35 -9.96
C GLY A 115 7.67 -4.39 -10.68
N SER A 116 6.84 -5.30 -10.18
CA SER A 116 5.56 -4.94 -9.61
C SER A 116 5.58 -5.33 -8.15
#